data_AF-A0A396ZXB4-F1
#
_entry.id   AF-A0A396ZXB4-F1
#
_cell.length_a   1.000
_cell.length_b   1.000
_cell.length_c   1.000
_cell.angle_alpha   90.00
_cell.angle_beta   90.00
_cell.angle_gamma   90.00
#
_symmetry.space_group_name_H-M   'P 1'
#
loop_
_entity.id
_entity.type
_entity.pdbx_description
1 polymer ?
#
loop_
_entity_poly.entity_id
_entity_poly.type
_entity_poly.pdbx_seq_one_letter_code
_entity_poly.pdbx_strand_id
1 'polypeptide(L)'
;MQSAAKSFARHFSTALSPRDVVIVSYARTPIATFNGAFASLTAPELGAIANKAAIERAGISVNEIQEAYLGNVVSAAIGQAPARQSVLKAGIPDTVPCTTINKVCASGMKSIALASQSIIAGSQDVMLAGGFESMSNIPYYLPKARTGYRLGDGKLVDGVIHDGLWDPYNNQHMVRSLSLLPDQT
;
A
#
# COMPACT_ATOMS: atom_id res chain seq x y z
N MET A 1 25.62 -52.77 8.13
CA MET A 1 24.66 -51.79 7.60
C MET A 1 24.96 -50.43 8.22
N GLN A 2 25.83 -49.62 7.60
CA GLN A 2 26.08 -48.24 8.02
C GLN A 2 25.20 -47.32 7.18
N SER A 3 24.32 -46.59 7.85
CA SER A 3 23.45 -45.58 7.26
C SER A 3 24.28 -44.32 6.98
N ALA A 4 24.44 -43.97 5.70
CA ALA A 4 25.08 -42.73 5.30
C ALA A 4 24.10 -41.56 5.54
N ALA A 5 24.44 -40.67 6.48
CA ALA A 5 23.74 -39.42 6.67
C ALA A 5 23.84 -38.57 5.39
N LYS A 6 22.71 -38.36 4.70
CA LYS A 6 22.63 -37.41 3.59
C LYS A 6 22.78 -35.99 4.16
N SER A 7 23.95 -35.40 3.98
CA SER A 7 24.17 -33.98 4.24
C SER A 7 23.30 -33.16 3.27
N PHE A 8 22.24 -32.55 3.80
CA PHE A 8 21.50 -31.51 3.10
C PHE A 8 22.35 -30.23 3.13
N ALA A 9 23.27 -30.10 2.18
CA ALA A 9 23.93 -28.84 1.90
C ALA A 9 22.86 -27.84 1.43
N ARG A 10 22.56 -26.83 2.26
CA ARG A 10 21.76 -25.68 1.84
C ARG A 10 22.52 -24.98 0.71
N HIS A 11 22.09 -25.19 -0.52
CA HIS A 11 22.57 -24.46 -1.68
C HIS A 11 21.95 -23.05 -1.64
N PHE A 12 22.57 -22.14 -0.90
CA PHE A 12 22.40 -20.73 -1.24
C PHE A 12 23.23 -20.51 -2.50
N SER A 13 22.58 -20.50 -3.67
CA SER A 13 23.22 -20.04 -4.90
C SER A 13 23.69 -18.60 -4.66
N THR A 14 24.99 -18.38 -4.74
CA THR A 14 25.59 -17.04 -4.73
C THR A 14 25.58 -16.40 -6.12
N ALA A 15 25.11 -17.13 -7.15
CA ALA A 15 24.98 -16.61 -8.50
C ALA A 15 23.61 -15.95 -8.68
N LEU A 16 23.62 -14.67 -9.01
CA LEU A 16 22.43 -13.91 -9.40
C LEU A 16 21.94 -14.39 -10.78
N SER A 17 20.66 -14.73 -10.88
CA SER A 17 20.01 -14.92 -12.18
C SER A 17 19.59 -13.57 -12.79
N PRO A 18 19.46 -13.46 -14.13
CA PRO A 18 19.02 -12.21 -14.76
C PRO A 18 17.63 -11.71 -14.33
N ARG A 19 16.85 -12.55 -13.65
CA ARG A 19 15.49 -12.24 -13.17
C ARG A 19 15.37 -12.26 -11.65
N ASP A 20 16.50 -12.26 -10.95
CA ASP A 20 16.49 -12.10 -9.50
C ASP A 20 16.01 -10.70 -9.13
N VAL A 21 15.01 -10.63 -8.25
CA VAL A 21 14.41 -9.37 -7.82
C VAL A 21 15.19 -8.81 -6.64
N VAL A 22 15.62 -7.56 -6.76
CA VAL A 22 16.34 -6.85 -5.70
C VAL A 22 15.63 -5.54 -5.36
N ILE A 23 15.82 -5.07 -4.12
CA ILE A 23 15.39 -3.74 -3.69
C ILE A 23 16.59 -2.81 -3.80
N VAL A 24 16.57 -1.89 -4.77
CA VAL A 24 17.67 -0.94 -5.01
C VAL A 24 17.67 0.23 -4.03
N SER A 25 16.52 0.57 -3.45
CA SER A 25 16.38 1.63 -2.46
C SER A 25 15.06 1.52 -1.69
N TYR A 26 14.93 2.26 -0.59
CA TYR A 26 13.66 2.45 0.09
C TYR A 26 13.60 3.81 0.80
N ALA A 27 12.39 4.30 1.00
CA ALA A 27 12.11 5.46 1.83
C ALA A 27 10.71 5.38 2.44
N ARG A 28 10.51 6.09 3.55
CA ARG A 28 9.20 6.30 4.17
C ARG A 28 9.16 7.66 4.85
N THR A 29 7.96 8.21 5.01
CA THR A 29 7.74 9.34 5.92
C THR A 29 7.82 8.85 7.38
N PRO A 30 7.96 9.77 8.36
CA PRO A 30 7.56 9.49 9.73
C PRO A 30 6.09 9.02 9.80
N ILE A 31 5.72 8.38 10.90
CA ILE A 31 4.32 8.05 11.18
C ILE A 31 3.81 9.10 12.15
N ALA A 32 2.87 9.94 11.71
CA ALA A 32 2.26 10.96 12.54
C ALA A 32 1.02 10.40 13.27
N THR A 33 0.65 11.03 14.37
CA THR A 33 -0.61 10.73 15.07
C THR A 33 -1.81 11.22 14.27
N PHE A 34 -2.98 10.62 14.55
CA PHE A 34 -4.25 11.04 13.96
C PHE A 34 -4.53 12.52 14.28
N ASN A 35 -4.89 13.30 13.26
CA ASN A 35 -5.01 14.77 13.33
C ASN A 35 -3.74 15.52 13.82
N GLY A 36 -2.57 14.91 13.67
CA GLY A 36 -1.27 15.47 14.06
C GLY A 36 -0.53 16.17 12.91
N ALA A 37 0.80 16.02 12.92
CA ALA A 37 1.74 16.79 12.09
C ALA A 37 1.51 16.70 10.56
N PHE A 38 0.87 15.63 10.07
CA PHE A 38 0.59 15.43 8.65
C PHE A 38 -0.88 15.59 8.26
N ALA A 39 -1.73 16.10 9.16
CA ALA A 39 -3.16 16.26 8.87
C ALA A 39 -3.47 17.21 7.70
N SER A 40 -2.56 18.14 7.38
CA SER A 40 -2.70 19.04 6.23
C SER A 40 -2.27 18.44 4.89
N LEU A 41 -1.62 17.27 4.89
CA LEU A 41 -1.09 16.61 3.69
C LEU A 41 -2.01 15.48 3.26
N THR A 42 -2.42 15.49 2.00
CA THR A 42 -3.19 14.39 1.40
C THR A 42 -2.37 13.10 1.32
N ALA A 43 -3.03 11.94 1.30
CA ALA A 43 -2.33 10.66 1.19
C ALA A 43 -1.40 10.57 -0.04
N PRO A 44 -1.79 11.03 -1.25
CA PRO A 44 -0.90 11.05 -2.41
C PRO A 44 0.32 11.96 -2.24
N GLU A 45 0.24 13.06 -1.47
CA GLU A 45 1.39 13.93 -1.17
C GLU A 45 2.41 13.22 -0.28
N LEU A 46 1.94 12.53 0.75
CA LEU A 46 2.79 11.69 1.60
C LEU A 46 3.48 10.60 0.78
N GLY A 47 2.73 9.95 -0.11
CA GLY A 47 3.29 8.98 -1.05
C GLY A 47 4.32 9.61 -1.99
N ALA A 48 4.07 10.80 -2.51
CA ALA A 48 4.97 11.48 -3.44
C ALA A 48 6.32 11.81 -2.79
N ILE A 49 6.30 12.26 -1.53
CA ILE A 49 7.50 12.53 -0.73
C ILE A 49 8.33 11.25 -0.58
N ALA A 50 7.70 10.12 -0.22
CA ALA A 50 8.40 8.85 -0.07
C ALA A 50 8.93 8.31 -1.41
N ASN A 51 8.12 8.38 -2.47
CA ASN A 51 8.50 7.93 -3.81
C ASN A 51 9.71 8.70 -4.33
N LYS A 52 9.68 10.03 -4.26
CA LYS A 52 10.78 10.90 -4.68
C LYS A 52 12.07 10.56 -3.92
N ALA A 53 11.99 10.44 -2.59
CA ALA A 53 13.15 10.10 -1.77
C ALA A 53 13.72 8.71 -2.06
N ALA A 54 12.87 7.72 -2.40
CA ALA A 54 13.34 6.39 -2.80
C ALA A 54 14.09 6.46 -4.13
N ILE A 55 13.53 7.12 -5.14
CA ILE A 55 14.13 7.26 -6.47
C ILE A 55 15.48 7.99 -6.40
N GLU A 56 15.54 9.09 -5.65
CA GLU A 56 16.79 9.84 -5.42
C GLU A 56 17.86 8.97 -4.76
N ARG A 57 17.49 8.12 -3.79
CA ARG A 57 18.43 7.20 -3.11
C ARG A 57 18.86 6.03 -4.00
N ALA A 58 18.01 5.60 -4.92
CA ALA A 58 18.38 4.59 -5.93
C ALA A 58 19.40 5.14 -6.94
N GLY A 59 19.47 6.47 -7.11
CA GLY A 59 20.38 7.10 -8.07
C GLY A 59 19.97 6.86 -9.52
N ILE A 60 18.70 6.57 -9.78
CA ILE A 60 18.15 6.32 -11.12
C ILE A 60 17.35 7.52 -11.63
N SER A 61 17.18 7.60 -12.94
CA SER A 61 16.27 8.57 -13.57
C SER A 61 14.81 8.18 -13.33
N VAL A 62 13.93 9.17 -13.13
CA VAL A 62 12.47 8.94 -13.05
C VAL A 62 11.90 8.28 -14.32
N ASN A 63 12.59 8.42 -15.45
CA ASN A 63 12.20 7.81 -16.73
C ASN A 63 12.49 6.31 -16.80
N GLU A 64 13.29 5.77 -15.88
CA GLU A 64 13.58 4.33 -15.82
C GLU A 64 12.45 3.53 -15.20
N ILE A 65 11.53 4.19 -14.47
CA ILE A 65 10.38 3.52 -13.87
C ILE A 65 9.38 3.15 -14.96
N GLN A 66 9.13 1.86 -15.13
CA GLN A 66 8.25 1.36 -16.18
C GLN A 66 6.80 1.18 -15.69
N GLU A 67 6.59 0.93 -14.40
CA GLU A 67 5.26 0.77 -13.80
C GLU A 67 5.30 0.99 -12.28
N ALA A 68 4.18 1.45 -11.72
CA ALA A 68 4.05 1.72 -10.28
C ALA A 68 2.85 1.00 -9.64
N TYR A 69 3.13 0.21 -8.61
CA TYR A 69 2.13 -0.45 -7.77
C TYR A 69 2.16 0.14 -6.37
N LEU A 70 1.09 0.86 -5.98
CA LEU A 70 1.05 1.54 -4.68
C LEU A 70 -0.20 1.15 -3.90
N GLY A 71 0.01 0.75 -2.65
CA GLY A 71 -1.05 0.43 -1.71
C GLY A 71 -1.73 1.68 -1.15
N ASN A 72 -3.07 1.70 -1.16
CA ASN A 72 -3.89 2.68 -0.43
C ASN A 72 -5.22 2.01 -0.07
N VAL A 73 -5.64 2.12 1.19
CA VAL A 73 -6.81 1.41 1.71
C VAL A 73 -8.04 2.30 1.65
N VAL A 74 -8.01 3.42 2.35
CA VAL A 74 -9.18 4.28 2.51
C VAL A 74 -9.09 5.41 1.49
N SER A 75 -9.56 5.16 0.27
CA SER A 75 -9.43 6.10 -0.85
C SER A 75 -10.50 7.18 -0.93
N ALA A 76 -11.37 7.29 0.08
CA ALA A 76 -12.49 8.21 0.04
C ALA A 76 -12.06 9.68 -0.02
N ALA A 77 -12.73 10.44 -0.90
CA ALA A 77 -12.41 11.84 -1.22
C ALA A 77 -11.00 12.14 -1.74
N ILE A 78 -10.15 11.12 -1.96
CA ILE A 78 -8.83 11.30 -2.59
C ILE A 78 -8.96 11.60 -4.10
N GLY A 79 -10.07 11.18 -4.72
CA GLY A 79 -10.29 11.32 -6.17
C GLY A 79 -9.75 10.12 -6.97
N GLN A 80 -9.75 10.25 -8.29
CA GLN A 80 -9.42 9.13 -9.19
C GLN A 80 -7.94 8.75 -9.12
N ALA A 81 -7.69 7.44 -9.21
CA ALA A 81 -6.35 6.85 -9.31
C ALA A 81 -5.32 7.39 -8.28
N PRO A 82 -5.50 7.15 -6.97
CA PRO A 82 -4.59 7.66 -5.92
C PRO A 82 -3.11 7.37 -6.19
N ALA A 83 -2.79 6.16 -6.67
CA ALA A 83 -1.40 5.79 -7.00
C ALA A 83 -0.82 6.72 -8.07
N ARG A 84 -1.60 7.00 -9.12
CA ARG A 84 -1.19 7.91 -10.20
C ARG A 84 -0.99 9.34 -9.70
N GLN A 85 -1.87 9.83 -8.82
CA GLN A 85 -1.69 11.13 -8.19
C GLN A 85 -0.35 11.23 -7.44
N SER A 86 -0.01 10.18 -6.69
CA SER A 86 1.26 10.11 -5.93
C SER A 86 2.48 10.06 -6.84
N VAL A 87 2.41 9.29 -7.94
CA VAL A 87 3.46 9.16 -8.95
C VAL A 87 3.72 10.48 -9.67
N LEU A 88 2.66 11.14 -10.15
CA LEU A 88 2.77 12.44 -10.83
C LEU A 88 3.32 13.52 -9.90
N LYS A 89 2.86 13.56 -8.64
CA LYS A 89 3.39 14.51 -7.62
C LYS A 89 4.85 14.23 -7.27
N ALA A 90 5.36 13.02 -7.50
CA ALA A 90 6.78 12.68 -7.33
C ALA A 90 7.66 13.09 -8.53
N GLY A 91 7.07 13.64 -9.61
CA GLY A 91 7.79 14.06 -10.81
C GLY A 91 8.06 12.92 -11.81
N ILE A 92 7.38 11.79 -11.66
CA ILE A 92 7.49 10.65 -12.58
C ILE A 92 6.63 10.91 -13.83
N PRO A 93 7.09 10.54 -15.04
CA PRO A 93 6.35 10.79 -16.28
C PRO A 93 4.92 10.25 -16.27
N ASP A 94 4.02 10.96 -16.96
CA ASP A 94 2.62 10.57 -17.09
C ASP A 94 2.40 9.35 -18.00
N THR A 95 3.43 8.94 -18.74
CA THR A 95 3.45 7.69 -19.50
C THR A 95 3.53 6.45 -18.62
N VAL A 96 3.90 6.58 -17.34
CA VAL A 96 4.07 5.44 -16.43
C VAL A 96 2.70 4.90 -15.97
N PRO A 97 2.34 3.64 -16.27
CA PRO A 97 1.15 3.00 -15.75
C PRO A 97 1.20 2.86 -14.23
N CYS A 98 0.06 3.07 -13.58
CA CYS A 98 -0.06 3.09 -12.13
C CYS A 98 -1.27 2.28 -11.68
N THR A 99 -1.09 1.39 -10.71
CA THR A 99 -2.19 0.61 -10.10
C THR A 99 -2.26 0.85 -8.60
N THR A 100 -3.45 1.24 -8.13
CA THR A 100 -3.76 1.32 -6.70
C THR A 100 -4.20 -0.05 -6.20
N ILE A 101 -3.57 -0.53 -5.14
CA ILE A 101 -3.84 -1.85 -4.57
C ILE A 101 -4.48 -1.68 -3.20
N ASN A 102 -5.62 -2.34 -3.00
CA ASN A 102 -6.25 -2.44 -1.69
C ASN A 102 -6.28 -3.91 -1.24
N LYS A 103 -5.44 -4.20 -0.25
CA LYS A 103 -5.45 -5.42 0.56
C LYS A 103 -5.39 -5.04 2.06
N VAL A 104 -6.17 -4.03 2.44
CA VAL A 104 -6.22 -3.49 3.82
C VAL A 104 -4.80 -3.21 4.34
N CYS A 105 -4.45 -3.58 5.57
CA CYS A 105 -3.13 -3.33 6.17
C CYS A 105 -1.96 -3.89 5.34
N ALA A 106 -2.20 -4.92 4.53
CA ALA A 106 -1.17 -5.56 3.72
C ALA A 106 -0.99 -4.92 2.34
N SER A 107 -1.71 -3.84 2.00
CA SER A 107 -1.69 -3.22 0.66
C SER A 107 -0.29 -2.86 0.18
N GLY A 108 0.52 -2.23 1.04
CA GLY A 108 1.89 -1.84 0.71
C GLY A 108 2.83 -3.03 0.49
N MET A 109 2.66 -4.13 1.23
CA MET A 109 3.45 -5.34 1.00
C MET A 109 2.97 -6.13 -0.21
N LYS A 110 1.65 -6.10 -0.47
CA LYS A 110 1.06 -6.74 -1.64
C LYS A 110 1.53 -6.08 -2.93
N SER A 111 1.73 -4.76 -2.93
CA SER A 111 2.27 -4.07 -4.10
C SER A 111 3.70 -4.49 -4.42
N ILE A 112 4.56 -4.63 -3.41
CA ILE A 112 5.92 -5.16 -3.56
C ILE A 112 5.88 -6.60 -4.10
N ALA A 113 4.98 -7.45 -3.58
CA ALA A 113 4.82 -8.82 -4.06
C ALA A 113 4.32 -8.91 -5.52
N LEU A 114 3.47 -7.97 -5.96
CA LEU A 114 3.02 -7.92 -7.36
C LEU A 114 4.11 -7.37 -8.30
N ALA A 115 4.89 -6.39 -7.83
CA ALA A 115 6.01 -5.86 -8.59
C ALA A 115 7.10 -6.92 -8.79
N SER A 116 7.43 -7.68 -7.74
CA SER A 116 8.39 -8.79 -7.87
C SER A 116 7.92 -9.85 -8.85
N GLN A 117 6.63 -10.19 -8.85
CA GLN A 117 6.05 -11.12 -9.84
C GLN A 117 6.18 -10.60 -11.27
N SER A 118 5.98 -9.29 -11.48
CA SER A 118 6.09 -8.66 -12.81
C SER A 118 7.53 -8.68 -13.33
N ILE A 119 8.50 -8.48 -12.44
CA ILE A 119 9.93 -8.57 -12.76
C ILE A 119 10.35 -10.02 -13.05
N ILE A 120 9.92 -10.98 -12.22
CA ILE A 120 10.19 -12.41 -12.43
C ILE A 120 9.59 -12.90 -13.75
N ALA A 121 8.36 -12.46 -14.08
CA ALA A 121 7.69 -12.79 -15.33
C ALA A 121 8.33 -12.12 -16.56
N GLY A 122 9.24 -11.17 -16.34
CA GLY A 122 9.92 -10.43 -17.39
C GLY A 122 9.05 -9.41 -18.13
N SER A 123 7.95 -8.98 -17.51
CA SER A 123 7.10 -7.91 -18.04
C SER A 123 7.66 -6.52 -17.76
N GLN A 124 8.39 -6.36 -16.66
CA GLN A 124 9.05 -5.13 -16.25
C GLN A 124 10.45 -5.46 -15.70
N ASP A 125 11.32 -4.46 -15.64
CA ASP A 125 12.67 -4.54 -15.09
C ASP A 125 12.85 -3.57 -13.91
N VAL A 126 12.23 -2.38 -13.97
CA VAL A 126 12.29 -1.35 -12.91
C VAL A 126 10.90 -0.87 -12.56
N MET A 127 10.49 -1.10 -11.32
CA MET A 127 9.17 -0.76 -10.82
C MET A 127 9.24 0.02 -9.51
N LEU A 128 8.27 0.92 -9.33
CA LEU A 128 8.04 1.58 -8.05
C LEU A 128 6.97 0.82 -7.26
N ALA A 129 7.30 0.40 -6.05
CA ALA A 129 6.36 -0.31 -5.18
C ALA A 129 6.38 0.22 -3.74
N GLY A 130 5.22 0.18 -3.08
CA GLY A 130 5.06 0.66 -1.72
C GLY A 130 3.60 0.98 -1.39
N GLY A 131 3.36 1.99 -0.56
CA GLY A 131 2.01 2.45 -0.25
C GLY A 131 2.00 3.76 0.53
N PHE A 132 0.83 4.36 0.64
CA PHE A 132 0.59 5.62 1.35
C PHE A 132 -0.83 5.65 1.92
N GLU A 133 -1.00 6.39 3.02
CA GLU A 133 -2.28 6.51 3.70
C GLU A 133 -2.35 7.84 4.47
N SER A 134 -3.55 8.43 4.56
CA SER A 134 -3.84 9.55 5.45
C SER A 134 -5.21 9.38 6.08
N MET A 135 -5.23 8.75 7.26
CA MET A 135 -6.49 8.51 8.00
C MET A 135 -7.13 9.83 8.44
N SER A 136 -6.32 10.86 8.74
CA SER A 136 -6.80 12.18 9.19
C SER A 136 -7.61 12.94 8.12
N ASN A 137 -7.47 12.59 6.84
CA ASN A 137 -8.19 13.26 5.75
C ASN A 137 -9.44 12.51 5.28
N ILE A 138 -9.76 11.37 5.89
CA ILE A 138 -10.92 10.58 5.49
C ILE A 138 -12.20 11.27 5.96
N PRO A 139 -13.17 11.50 5.05
CA PRO A 139 -14.40 12.19 5.41
C PRO A 139 -15.39 11.27 6.14
N TYR A 140 -16.42 11.89 6.71
CA TYR A 140 -17.63 11.19 7.12
C TYR A 140 -18.56 10.97 5.92
N TYR A 141 -19.36 9.90 5.96
CA TYR A 141 -20.36 9.57 4.95
C TYR A 141 -21.79 9.85 5.44
N LEU A 142 -22.65 10.21 4.49
CA LEU A 142 -24.11 10.26 4.62
C LEU A 142 -24.74 9.33 3.58
N PRO A 143 -24.91 8.02 3.87
CA PRO A 143 -25.21 7.00 2.86
C PRO A 143 -26.48 7.24 2.04
N LYS A 144 -27.50 7.87 2.62
CA LYS A 144 -28.78 8.14 1.95
C LYS A 144 -28.90 9.58 1.43
N ALA A 145 -27.85 10.40 1.54
CA ALA A 145 -27.93 11.80 1.10
C ALA A 145 -28.21 11.93 -0.40
N ARG A 146 -27.71 10.99 -1.22
CA ARG A 146 -27.95 10.99 -2.68
C ARG A 146 -29.41 10.70 -3.05
N THR A 147 -30.08 9.79 -2.34
CA THR A 147 -31.45 9.36 -2.64
C THR A 147 -32.51 10.06 -1.78
N GLY A 148 -32.09 10.74 -0.72
CA GLY A 148 -32.95 11.43 0.24
C GLY A 148 -33.34 10.54 1.44
N TYR A 149 -33.39 11.15 2.62
CA TYR A 149 -33.80 10.46 3.86
C TYR A 149 -35.33 10.38 4.04
N ARG A 150 -36.10 11.17 3.28
CA ARG A 150 -37.57 11.30 3.30
C ARG A 150 -38.13 11.79 4.64
N LEU A 151 -38.03 11.01 5.72
CA LEU A 151 -38.52 11.33 7.05
C LEU A 151 -37.76 10.50 8.10
N GLY A 152 -37.32 11.12 9.19
CA GLY A 152 -36.56 10.49 10.28
C GLY A 152 -35.06 10.82 10.25
N ASP A 153 -34.33 10.24 11.21
CA ASP A 153 -32.93 10.57 11.45
C ASP A 153 -31.96 9.95 10.42
N GLY A 154 -30.78 10.56 10.31
CA GLY A 154 -29.64 10.06 9.54
C GLY A 154 -28.40 9.84 10.40
N LYS A 155 -27.63 8.80 10.10
CA LYS A 155 -26.35 8.53 10.75
C LYS A 155 -25.20 9.10 9.93
N LEU A 156 -24.36 9.92 10.54
CA LEU A 156 -23.02 10.24 10.02
C LEU A 156 -22.12 9.03 10.29
N VAL A 157 -21.53 8.49 9.24
CA VAL A 157 -20.68 7.30 9.32
C VAL A 157 -19.23 7.73 9.20
N ASP A 158 -18.39 7.36 10.17
CA ASP A 158 -16.95 7.60 10.11
C ASP A 158 -16.32 6.73 9.02
N GLY A 159 -15.70 7.34 8.00
CA GLY A 159 -15.13 6.64 6.86
C GLY A 159 -13.89 5.82 7.20
N VAL A 160 -13.10 6.24 8.20
CA VAL A 160 -11.92 5.49 8.67
C VAL A 160 -12.37 4.16 9.26
N ILE A 161 -13.38 4.22 10.13
CA ILE A 161 -13.93 3.00 10.74
C ILE A 161 -14.58 2.16 9.66
N HIS A 162 -15.47 2.74 8.86
CA HIS A 162 -16.28 2.00 7.89
C HIS A 162 -15.45 1.24 6.86
N ASP A 163 -14.45 1.89 6.25
CA ASP A 163 -13.70 1.30 5.14
C ASP A 163 -12.37 0.65 5.59
N GLY A 164 -11.83 1.04 6.75
CA GLY A 164 -10.51 0.62 7.19
C GLY A 164 -10.49 -0.30 8.42
N LEU A 165 -11.42 -0.13 9.36
CA LEU A 165 -11.33 -0.74 10.71
C LEU A 165 -12.58 -1.54 11.13
N TRP A 166 -13.52 -1.74 10.23
CA TRP A 166 -14.72 -2.54 10.46
C TRP A 166 -14.59 -3.93 9.83
N ASP A 167 -14.90 -4.96 10.60
CA ASP A 167 -15.11 -6.31 10.07
C ASP A 167 -16.57 -6.44 9.63
N PRO A 168 -16.85 -6.50 8.31
CA PRO A 168 -18.22 -6.57 7.81
C PRO A 168 -18.86 -7.94 8.06
N TYR A 169 -18.08 -8.99 8.33
CA TYR A 169 -18.59 -10.36 8.48
C TYR A 169 -19.05 -10.63 9.90
N ASN A 170 -18.31 -10.14 10.90
CA ASN A 170 -18.65 -10.28 12.31
C ASN A 170 -19.31 -9.03 12.91
N ASN A 171 -19.52 -7.99 12.09
CA ASN A 171 -20.12 -6.71 12.46
C ASN A 171 -19.51 -6.11 13.73
N GLN A 172 -18.17 -6.02 13.74
CA GLN A 172 -17.42 -5.52 14.88
C GLN A 172 -16.18 -4.75 14.46
N HIS A 173 -15.66 -3.94 15.39
CA HIS A 173 -14.40 -3.25 15.18
C HIS A 173 -13.22 -4.24 15.18
N MET A 174 -12.20 -4.01 14.35
CA MET A 174 -11.04 -4.90 14.21
C MET A 174 -10.31 -5.18 15.53
N VAL A 175 -10.30 -4.22 16.46
CA VAL A 175 -9.73 -4.40 17.82
C VAL A 175 -10.41 -5.55 18.57
N ARG A 176 -11.72 -5.75 18.38
CA ARG A 176 -12.44 -6.86 19.01
C ARG A 176 -12.13 -8.20 18.34
N SER A 177 -11.92 -8.21 17.02
CA SER A 177 -11.50 -9.42 16.31
C SER A 177 -10.17 -9.96 16.84
N LEU A 178 -9.25 -9.11 17.30
CA LEU A 178 -7.99 -9.52 17.94
C LEU A 178 -8.24 -10.27 19.26
N SER A 179 -9.19 -9.82 20.09
CA SER A 179 -9.49 -10.43 21.39
C SER A 179 -10.13 -11.82 21.31
N LEU A 180 -10.58 -12.24 20.12
CA LEU A 180 -11.19 -13.54 19.88
C LEU A 180 -10.21 -14.58 19.34
N LEU A 181 -8.97 -14.17 19.03
CA LEU A 181 -7.93 -15.14 18.68
C LEU A 181 -7.52 -15.90 19.95
N PRO A 182 -7.49 -17.24 19.93
CA PRO A 182 -6.96 -18.01 21.04
C PRO A 182 -5.52 -17.56 21.27
N ASP A 183 -5.16 -17.35 22.54
CA ASP A 183 -3.85 -16.86 22.95
C ASP A 183 -2.74 -17.63 22.22
N GLN A 184 -2.06 -16.97 21.28
CA GLN A 184 -0.95 -17.55 20.54
C GLN A 184 0.31 -17.32 21.40
N THR A 185 0.35 -17.94 22.58
CA THR A 185 1.53 -18.00 23.45
C THR A 185 2.17 -19.37 23.43
#